data_AF-A0A1J3FFU8-F1
#
_entry.id   AF-A0A1J3FFU8-F1
#
_cell.length_a   1.000
_cell.length_b   1.000
_cell.length_c   1.000
_cell.angle_alpha   90.00
_cell.angle_beta   90.00
_cell.angle_gamma   90.00
#
_symmetry.space_group_name_H-M   'P 1'
#
loop_
_entity.id
_entity.type
_entity.pdbx_description
1 polymer ?
#
loop_
_entity_poly.entity_id
_entity_poly.type
_entity_poly.pdbx_seq_one_letter_code
_entity_poly.pdbx_strand_id
1 'polypeptide(L)'
;IKSGQVVSVIGPNVPSVYELQFAVPMSGAVLNNINPRLDAHALSVLLRHSESKLVFVDHHSTSLALEAVSFLHKNEKPKLVLLHDD
;
A
#
# COMPACT_ATOMS: atom_id res chain seq x y z
N ILE A 1 -6.54 4.06 -11.21
CA ILE A 1 -5.51 3.04 -11.50
C ILE A 1 -5.67 2.62 -12.93
N LYS A 2 -4.56 2.43 -13.66
CA LYS A 2 -4.51 1.86 -15.00
C LYS A 2 -3.94 0.45 -14.92
N SER A 3 -4.24 -0.38 -15.91
CA SER A 3 -3.64 -1.72 -16.00
C SER A 3 -2.10 -1.63 -16.03
N GLY A 4 -1.45 -2.57 -15.35
CA GLY A 4 0.00 -2.62 -15.16
C GLY A 4 0.54 -1.71 -14.05
N GLN A 5 -0.27 -0.84 -13.44
CA GLN A 5 0.19 -0.04 -12.29
C GLN A 5 0.27 -0.89 -11.02
N VAL A 6 1.24 -0.56 -10.17
CA VAL A 6 1.41 -1.21 -8.87
C VAL A 6 0.49 -0.56 -7.84
N VAL A 7 -0.20 -1.43 -7.09
CA VAL A 7 -1.02 -1.11 -5.93
C VAL A 7 -0.42 -1.83 -4.74
N SER A 8 0.02 -1.10 -3.72
CA SER A 8 0.53 -1.71 -2.50
C SER A 8 -0.55 -1.85 -1.43
N VAL A 9 -0.34 -2.80 -0.53
CA VAL A 9 -1.19 -2.99 0.64
C VAL A 9 -0.31 -3.09 1.88
N ILE A 10 -0.65 -2.34 2.91
CA ILE A 10 0.01 -2.36 4.23
C ILE A 10 -1.07 -2.70 5.25
N GLY A 11 -1.05 -3.92 5.77
CA GLY A 11 -2.03 -4.35 6.76
C GLY A 11 -1.85 -5.80 7.18
N PRO A 12 -2.55 -6.21 8.25
CA PRO A 12 -2.60 -7.61 8.69
C PRO A 12 -3.42 -8.47 7.72
N ASN A 13 -3.50 -9.77 8.00
CA ASN A 13 -4.30 -10.73 7.23
C ASN A 13 -5.79 -10.62 7.61
N VAL A 14 -6.42 -9.48 7.29
CA VAL A 14 -7.86 -9.22 7.51
C VAL A 14 -8.67 -9.44 6.23
N PRO A 15 -9.99 -9.66 6.32
CA PRO A 15 -10.85 -9.91 5.15
C PRO A 15 -10.67 -8.88 4.03
N SER A 16 -10.67 -7.59 4.36
CA SER A 16 -10.45 -6.51 3.37
C SER A 16 -9.13 -6.66 2.60
N VAL A 17 -8.05 -7.09 3.26
CA VAL A 17 -6.75 -7.35 2.61
C VAL A 17 -6.80 -8.61 1.74
N TYR A 18 -7.56 -9.63 2.13
CA TYR A 18 -7.79 -10.82 1.32
C TYR A 18 -8.59 -10.52 0.06
N GLU A 19 -9.60 -9.67 0.14
CA GLU A 19 -10.38 -9.24 -1.03
C GLU A 19 -9.50 -8.53 -2.06
N LEU A 20 -8.53 -7.72 -1.62
CA LEU A 20 -7.57 -7.05 -2.51
C LEU A 20 -6.68 -8.03 -3.28
N GLN A 21 -6.44 -9.25 -2.77
CA GLN A 21 -5.71 -10.30 -3.50
C GLN A 21 -6.38 -10.67 -4.82
N PHE A 22 -7.71 -10.52 -4.89
CA PHE A 22 -8.48 -10.78 -6.09
C PHE A 22 -8.83 -9.48 -6.82
N ALA A 23 -9.29 -8.46 -6.10
CA ALA A 23 -9.76 -7.20 -6.69
C ALA A 23 -8.66 -6.48 -7.48
N VAL A 24 -7.42 -6.43 -6.96
CA VAL A 24 -6.31 -5.72 -7.62
C VAL A 24 -5.93 -6.41 -8.95
N PRO A 25 -5.63 -7.72 -8.99
CA PRO A 25 -5.40 -8.41 -10.27
C PRO A 25 -6.60 -8.35 -11.22
N MET A 26 -7.83 -8.45 -10.73
CA MET A 26 -9.04 -8.35 -11.57
C MET A 26 -9.19 -6.96 -12.23
N SER A 27 -8.66 -5.90 -11.61
CA SER A 27 -8.57 -4.57 -12.21
C SER A 27 -7.44 -4.42 -13.25
N GLY A 28 -6.66 -5.48 -13.47
CA GLY A 28 -5.49 -5.49 -14.36
C GLY A 28 -4.25 -4.82 -13.77
N ALA A 29 -4.24 -4.52 -12.47
CA ALA A 29 -3.13 -3.93 -11.74
C ALA A 29 -2.24 -5.00 -11.09
N VAL A 30 -1.05 -4.61 -10.65
CA VAL A 30 -0.09 -5.50 -9.96
C VAL A 30 -0.18 -5.25 -8.47
N LEU A 31 -0.44 -6.31 -7.70
CA LEU A 31 -0.53 -6.24 -6.25
C LEU A 31 0.84 -6.36 -5.59
N ASN A 32 1.15 -5.46 -4.65
CA ASN A 32 2.36 -5.48 -3.85
C ASN A 32 2.03 -5.50 -2.34
N ASN A 33 2.04 -6.67 -1.71
CA ASN A 33 1.81 -6.76 -0.26
C ASN A 33 3.07 -6.41 0.52
N ILE A 34 2.95 -5.49 1.46
CA ILE A 34 4.04 -5.02 2.31
C ILE A 34 3.75 -5.40 3.75
N ASN A 35 4.72 -6.05 4.40
CA ASN A 35 4.59 -6.50 5.77
C ASN A 35 4.65 -5.29 6.75
N PRO A 36 3.60 -5.05 7.57
CA PRO A 36 3.57 -3.91 8.50
C PRO A 36 4.55 -4.07 9.69
N ARG A 37 5.24 -5.21 9.83
CA ARG A 37 6.31 -5.39 10.84
C ARG A 37 7.62 -4.70 10.47
N LEU A 38 7.73 -4.15 9.26
CA LEU A 38 8.88 -3.36 8.83
C LEU A 38 8.83 -1.95 9.42
N ASP A 39 9.99 -1.31 9.53
CA ASP A 39 10.08 0.09 9.92
C ASP A 39 9.66 1.04 8.78
N ALA A 40 9.39 2.30 9.11
CA ALA A 40 8.92 3.29 8.15
C ALA A 40 9.94 3.55 7.02
N HIS A 41 11.24 3.46 7.33
CA HIS A 41 12.30 3.66 6.35
C HIS A 41 12.30 2.54 5.29
N ALA A 42 12.29 1.27 5.70
CA ALA A 42 12.21 0.14 4.78
C ALA A 42 10.91 0.19 3.96
N LEU A 43 9.79 0.55 4.57
CA LEU A 43 8.51 0.74 3.88
C LEU A 43 8.62 1.80 2.77
N SER A 44 9.26 2.94 3.06
CA SER A 44 9.46 4.01 2.06
C SER A 44 10.32 3.54 0.88
N VAL A 45 11.36 2.75 1.15
CA VAL A 45 12.22 2.19 0.10
C VAL A 45 11.43 1.24 -0.80
N LEU A 46 10.58 0.38 -0.21
CA LEU A 46 9.72 -0.53 -0.96
C LEU A 46 8.67 0.21 -1.79
N LEU A 47 8.04 1.24 -1.23
CA LEU A 47 7.07 2.07 -1.95
C LEU A 47 7.70 2.78 -3.15
N ARG A 48 8.92 3.33 -2.97
CA ARG A 48 9.68 3.95 -4.05
C ARG A 48 10.11 2.95 -5.11
N HIS A 49 10.68 1.81 -4.70
CA HIS A 49 11.17 0.79 -5.62
C HIS A 49 10.04 0.17 -6.47
N SER A 50 8.87 -0.04 -5.86
CA SER A 50 7.70 -0.57 -6.55
C SER A 50 6.92 0.47 -7.34
N GLU A 51 7.33 1.75 -7.29
CA GLU A 51 6.66 2.89 -7.91
C GLU A 51 5.15 2.94 -7.67
N SER A 52 4.74 2.50 -6.47
CA SER A 52 3.34 2.27 -6.14
C SER A 52 2.50 3.53 -6.36
N LYS A 53 1.36 3.40 -7.03
CA LYS A 53 0.48 4.55 -7.34
C LYS A 53 -0.65 4.71 -6.34
N LEU A 54 -1.02 3.62 -5.69
CA LEU A 54 -2.08 3.53 -4.71
C LEU A 54 -1.63 2.60 -3.59
N VAL A 55 -1.83 2.99 -2.35
CA VAL A 55 -1.53 2.16 -1.18
C VAL A 55 -2.78 2.03 -0.33
N PHE A 56 -3.26 0.80 -0.17
CA PHE A 56 -4.27 0.47 0.83
C PHE A 56 -3.58 0.29 2.17
N VAL A 57 -4.13 0.92 3.21
CA VAL A 57 -3.54 0.95 4.54
C VAL A 57 -4.61 0.54 5.54
N ASP A 58 -4.32 -0.49 6.32
CA ASP A 58 -5.13 -0.84 7.47
C ASP A 58 -5.04 0.24 8.56
N HIS A 59 -6.14 0.47 9.27
CA HIS A 59 -6.26 1.50 10.29
C HIS A 59 -5.15 1.42 11.36
N HIS A 60 -4.74 0.22 11.81
CA HIS A 60 -3.66 0.05 12.78
C HIS A 60 -2.28 0.44 12.24
N SER A 61 -2.09 0.41 10.92
CA SER A 61 -0.83 0.73 10.25
C SER A 61 -0.77 2.16 9.70
N THR A 62 -1.78 2.99 10.00
CA THR A 62 -1.89 4.35 9.45
C THR A 62 -0.70 5.24 9.82
N SER A 63 -0.27 5.22 11.08
CA SER A 63 0.87 6.02 11.55
C SER A 63 2.15 5.63 10.82
N LEU A 64 2.43 4.33 10.74
CA LEU A 64 3.58 3.77 10.03
C LEU A 64 3.57 4.15 8.54
N ALA A 65 2.42 4.06 7.87
CA ALA A 65 2.29 4.41 6.46
C ALA A 65 2.49 5.92 6.22
N LEU A 66 1.95 6.77 7.09
CA LEU A 66 2.14 8.22 7.00
C LEU A 66 3.61 8.62 7.20
N GLU A 67 4.28 8.00 8.17
CA GLU A 67 5.71 8.19 8.40
C GLU A 67 6.53 7.76 7.17
N ALA A 68 6.27 6.58 6.62
CA ALA A 68 6.94 6.09 5.42
C ALA A 68 6.75 7.02 4.21
N VAL A 69 5.53 7.53 3.99
CA VAL A 69 5.24 8.49 2.91
C VAL A 69 5.87 9.86 3.17
N SER A 70 6.18 10.21 4.41
CA SER A 70 6.91 11.44 4.73
C SER A 70 8.35 11.43 4.18
N PHE A 71 8.96 10.25 4.05
CA PHE A 71 10.31 10.08 3.48
C PHE A 71 10.34 10.13 1.93
N LEU A 72 9.19 10.10 1.26
CA LEU A 72 9.10 10.14 -0.20
C LEU A 72 9.09 11.57 -0.75
N HIS A 73 9.70 11.77 -1.92
CA HIS A 73 9.60 13.04 -2.63
C HIS A 73 8.16 13.32 -3.08
N LYS A 74 7.79 14.60 -3.22
CA LYS A 74 6.41 15.01 -3.58
C LYS A 74 5.85 14.30 -4.81
N ASN A 75 6.71 14.03 -5.81
CA ASN A 75 6.31 13.39 -7.08
C ASN A 75 6.20 11.86 -6.98
N GLU A 76 6.65 11.26 -5.88
CA GLU A 76 6.67 9.82 -5.62
C GLU A 76 5.57 9.39 -4.65
N LYS A 77 4.83 10.33 -4.05
CA LYS A 77 3.84 10.02 -3.03
C LYS A 77 2.64 9.29 -3.64
N PRO A 78 2.37 8.04 -3.23
CA PRO A 78 1.17 7.34 -3.68
C PRO A 78 -0.10 7.95 -3.07
N LYS A 79 -1.24 7.67 -3.68
CA LYS A 79 -2.53 7.94 -3.03
C LYS A 79 -2.77 6.91 -1.93
N LEU A 80 -3.06 7.37 -0.72
CA LEU A 80 -3.41 6.49 0.41
C LEU A 80 -4.92 6.25 0.46
N VAL A 81 -5.32 5.02 0.70
CA VAL A 81 -6.71 4.61 0.93
C VAL A 81 -6.76 3.81 2.23
N LEU A 82 -7.55 4.26 3.18
CA LEU A 82 -7.73 3.56 4.44
C LEU A 82 -8.74 2.42 4.26
N LEU A 83 -8.35 1.22 4.67
CA LEU A 83 -9.26 0.11 4.83
C LEU A 83 -10.01 0.29 6.15
N HIS A 84 -11.34 0.27 6.07
CA HIS A 84 -12.21 0.15 7.23
C HIS A 84 -12.79 -1.25 7.17
N ASP A 85 -12.54 -2.04 8.21
CA ASP A 85 -13.31 -3.25 8.47
C ASP A 85 -14.54 -2.81 9.29
N ASP A 86 -15.74 -3.02 8.76
CA ASP A 86 -16.99 -2.95 9.52
C ASP A 86 -17.18 -4.22 10.37
#